data_AF-A0A1E1VXV0-F1
#
_entry.id   AF-A0A1E1VXV0-F1
#
_cell.length_a   1.000
_cell.length_b   1.000
_cell.length_c   1.000
_cell.angle_alpha   90.00
_cell.angle_beta   90.00
_cell.angle_gamma   90.00
#
_symmetry.space_group_name_H-M   'P 1'
#
loop_
_entity.id
_entity.type
_entity.pdbx_description
1 polymer ?
#
loop_
_entity_poly.entity_id
_entity_poly.type
_entity_poly.pdbx_seq_one_letter_code
_entity_poly.pdbx_strand_id
1 'polypeptide(L)'
;GALLLELQQWRAAADSLQRAQLVLDKLCAALPQDERTLYKQKVEELKPSLRYCAYNIGDQSAAGDLVAMRGQGLIENLDTLMAQAKESRSGVMREVEWRGRRVTARPEKVRLFLITLQDLDKSVADAATAQAKIDILENILMDCKDAISALKDEMKNDPKLKTASETQISGVNYLLSYLMYLRLMRTIERNNLLVQQAEEARRNNQQIDGKKVRPHDLTRLYEIILQNYTELQQLPGFEDDAAYQKEIETQMTAYRAFRCYYIAQVLTGLRRFREALAMLERCSAYTAESIASKLDDKQLVEKLNVLKKDIESCKFEVHADSVLEDDEEDEETKYTSSGKPYKDKKPLVERLDEYREDTQVLTKNPNLYKIPPPMEAIPCKPLFFDLACNFVEFPSLDDKTGAADSKKGGAGITGLVKGFLGWGKSDK
;
A
#
# COMPACT_ATOMS: atom_id res chain seq x y z
N GLY A 1 51.42 29.00 -28.58
CA GLY A 1 50.65 30.13 -29.11
C GLY A 1 50.89 31.35 -28.26
N ALA A 2 50.05 31.56 -27.23
CA ALA A 2 50.08 32.73 -26.35
C ALA A 2 51.46 33.11 -25.79
N LEU A 3 52.20 32.15 -25.21
CA LEU A 3 53.56 32.43 -24.69
C LEU A 3 54.52 33.02 -25.75
N LEU A 4 54.47 32.51 -26.98
CA LEU A 4 55.34 32.98 -28.07
C LEU A 4 54.93 34.37 -28.57
N LEU A 5 53.64 34.71 -28.40
CA LEU A 5 53.10 36.03 -28.70
C LEU A 5 53.62 37.07 -27.71
N GLU A 6 53.64 36.75 -26.41
CA GLU A 6 54.25 37.59 -25.37
C GLU A 6 55.77 37.78 -25.55
N LEU A 7 56.46 36.72 -26.00
CA LEU A 7 57.90 36.78 -26.32
C LEU A 7 58.21 37.46 -27.66
N GLN A 8 57.20 38.05 -28.33
CA GLN A 8 57.33 38.75 -29.61
C GLN A 8 57.90 37.89 -30.75
N GLN A 9 57.81 36.56 -30.63
CA GLN A 9 58.26 35.62 -31.66
C GLN A 9 57.13 35.38 -32.67
N TRP A 10 56.81 36.42 -33.46
CA TRP A 10 55.58 36.51 -34.26
C TRP A 10 55.35 35.31 -35.19
N ARG A 11 56.39 34.85 -35.89
CA ARG A 11 56.29 33.74 -36.85
C ARG A 11 55.99 32.41 -36.16
N ALA A 12 56.75 32.08 -35.10
CA ALA A 12 56.53 30.87 -34.32
C ALA A 12 55.20 30.88 -33.56
N ALA A 13 54.76 32.08 -33.12
CA ALA A 13 53.45 32.28 -32.52
C ALA A 13 52.33 32.01 -33.53
N ALA A 14 52.41 32.57 -34.74
CA ALA A 14 51.44 32.35 -35.82
C ALA A 14 51.33 30.86 -36.18
N ASP A 15 52.45 30.16 -36.41
CA ASP A 15 52.46 28.73 -36.76
C ASP A 15 51.83 27.86 -35.65
N SER A 16 52.03 28.24 -34.39
CA SER A 16 51.47 27.52 -33.26
C SER A 16 49.98 27.81 -33.05
N LEU A 17 49.54 29.05 -33.33
CA LEU A 17 48.13 29.46 -33.24
C LEU A 17 47.31 28.91 -34.42
N GLN A 18 47.88 28.85 -35.64
CA GLN A 18 47.23 28.21 -36.80
C GLN A 18 47.05 26.72 -36.60
N ARG A 19 48.05 26.03 -36.03
CA ARG A 19 47.90 24.61 -35.65
C ARG A 19 46.77 24.40 -34.63
N ALA A 20 46.65 25.29 -33.64
CA ALA A 20 45.56 25.24 -32.68
C ALA A 20 44.19 25.49 -33.35
N GLN A 21 44.10 26.48 -34.25
CA GLN A 21 42.89 26.75 -35.04
C GLN A 21 42.47 25.52 -35.86
N LEU A 22 43.42 24.90 -36.57
CA LEU A 22 43.15 23.71 -37.40
C LEU A 22 42.63 22.53 -36.58
N VAL A 23 43.17 22.31 -35.38
CA VAL A 23 42.67 21.28 -34.46
C VAL A 23 41.25 21.59 -33.99
N LEU A 24 40.98 22.84 -33.61
CA LEU A 24 39.64 23.28 -33.18
C LEU A 24 38.61 23.18 -34.30
N ASP A 25 38.97 23.51 -35.54
CA ASP A 25 38.09 23.37 -36.71
C ASP A 25 37.77 21.90 -37.01
N LYS A 26 38.76 21.00 -36.87
CA LYS A 26 38.54 19.55 -36.99
C LYS A 26 37.62 19.01 -35.89
N LEU A 27 37.76 19.50 -34.65
CA LEU A 27 36.87 19.15 -33.55
C LEU A 27 35.45 19.68 -33.79
N CYS A 28 35.29 20.92 -34.27
CA CYS A 28 34.00 21.47 -34.71
C CYS A 28 33.30 20.58 -35.75
N ALA A 29 34.06 20.04 -36.72
CA ALA A 29 33.50 19.20 -37.77
C ALA A 29 33.08 17.81 -37.26
N ALA A 30 33.79 17.27 -36.26
CA ALA A 30 33.55 15.93 -35.73
C ALA A 30 32.45 15.87 -34.65
N LEU A 31 32.13 16.99 -33.99
CA LEU A 31 31.21 17.02 -32.85
C LEU A 31 29.74 17.33 -33.22
N PRO A 32 28.77 16.96 -32.36
CA PRO A 32 27.36 17.33 -32.47
C PRO A 32 27.11 18.85 -32.44
N GLN A 33 26.01 19.30 -33.06
CA GLN A 33 25.72 20.72 -33.37
C GLN A 33 25.75 21.66 -32.14
N ASP A 34 25.29 21.17 -31.00
CA ASP A 34 25.21 21.86 -29.71
C ASP A 34 26.60 22.13 -29.09
N GLU A 35 27.57 21.24 -29.30
CA GLU A 35 28.94 21.41 -28.80
C GLU A 35 29.81 22.27 -29.72
N ARG A 36 29.46 22.38 -31.01
CA ARG A 36 30.22 23.19 -32.00
C ARG A 36 30.34 24.65 -31.59
N THR A 37 29.37 25.18 -30.85
CA THR A 37 29.31 26.59 -30.47
C THR A 37 30.53 27.01 -29.67
N LEU A 38 30.98 26.19 -28.72
CA LEU A 38 32.14 26.48 -27.87
C LEU A 38 33.45 26.50 -28.68
N TYR A 39 33.64 25.50 -29.54
CA TYR A 39 34.86 25.41 -30.37
C TYR A 39 34.90 26.51 -31.43
N LYS A 40 33.74 26.88 -32.02
CA LYS A 40 33.62 28.05 -32.89
C LYS A 40 34.00 29.34 -32.17
N GLN A 41 33.49 29.55 -30.95
CA GLN A 41 33.88 30.70 -30.13
C GLN A 41 35.39 30.74 -29.86
N LYS A 42 36.01 29.59 -29.57
CA LYS A 42 37.46 29.51 -29.38
C LYS A 42 38.26 29.79 -30.65
N VAL A 43 37.77 29.36 -31.82
CA VAL A 43 38.38 29.72 -33.11
C VAL A 43 38.29 31.24 -33.35
N GLU A 44 37.15 31.86 -33.05
CA GLU A 44 36.98 33.32 -33.14
C GLU A 44 37.93 34.07 -32.19
N GLU A 45 38.15 33.57 -30.98
CA GLU A 45 39.06 34.16 -29.98
C GLU A 45 40.53 34.15 -30.43
N LEU A 46 40.95 33.18 -31.27
CA LEU A 46 42.31 33.13 -31.80
C LEU A 46 42.57 34.11 -32.95
N LYS A 47 41.51 34.60 -33.63
CA LYS A 47 41.64 35.47 -34.82
C LYS A 47 42.37 36.78 -34.54
N PRO A 48 42.11 37.53 -33.45
CA PRO A 48 42.85 38.76 -33.15
C PRO A 48 44.36 38.52 -32.99
N SER A 49 44.74 37.46 -32.27
CA SER A 49 46.16 37.10 -32.08
C SER A 49 46.83 36.70 -33.39
N LEU A 50 46.16 35.91 -34.22
CA LEU A 50 46.65 35.53 -35.55
C LEU A 50 46.83 36.73 -36.47
N ARG A 51 45.87 37.67 -36.47
CA ARG A 51 45.93 38.93 -37.23
C ARG A 51 47.06 39.83 -36.74
N TYR A 52 47.26 39.91 -35.43
CA TYR A 52 48.35 40.68 -34.83
C TYR A 52 49.73 40.10 -35.21
N CYS A 53 49.87 38.77 -35.18
CA CYS A 53 51.08 38.12 -35.69
C CYS A 53 51.28 38.40 -37.18
N ALA A 54 50.24 38.32 -38.02
CA ALA A 54 50.32 38.59 -39.45
C ALA A 54 50.77 40.04 -39.75
N TYR A 55 50.22 41.02 -39.03
CA TYR A 55 50.64 42.43 -39.13
C TYR A 55 52.13 42.59 -38.81
N ASN A 56 52.60 42.03 -37.69
CA ASN A 56 54.01 42.14 -37.26
C ASN A 56 54.99 41.33 -38.13
N ILE A 57 54.49 40.37 -38.91
CA ILE A 57 55.27 39.62 -39.92
C ILE A 57 55.37 40.42 -41.24
N GLY A 58 54.58 41.49 -41.41
CA GLY A 58 54.58 42.34 -42.60
C GLY A 58 53.47 42.03 -43.62
N ASP A 59 52.43 41.29 -43.22
CA ASP A 59 51.27 41.03 -44.07
C ASP A 59 50.29 42.22 -44.02
N GLN A 60 50.35 43.07 -45.05
CA GLN A 60 49.62 44.35 -45.11
C GLN A 60 48.09 44.18 -45.23
N SER A 61 47.58 42.97 -45.45
CA SER A 61 46.14 42.67 -45.52
C SER A 61 45.43 42.73 -44.15
N ALA A 62 46.16 42.59 -43.04
CA ALA A 62 45.60 42.52 -41.68
C ALA A 62 45.43 43.89 -40.97
N ALA A 63 45.98 44.97 -41.55
CA ALA A 63 46.02 46.29 -40.93
C ALA A 63 44.66 47.01 -40.88
N GLY A 64 43.78 46.76 -41.86
CA GLY A 64 42.45 47.40 -41.94
C GLY A 64 41.46 46.94 -40.86
N ASP A 65 41.57 45.68 -40.43
CA ASP A 65 40.63 45.05 -39.48
C ASP A 65 40.97 45.33 -38.00
N LEU A 66 42.21 45.71 -37.69
CA LEU A 66 42.68 45.97 -36.31
C LEU A 66 42.11 47.27 -35.72
N VAL A 67 41.79 48.25 -36.58
CA VAL A 67 41.21 49.54 -36.16
C VAL A 67 39.76 49.37 -35.67
N ALA A 68 39.03 48.38 -36.20
CA ALA A 68 37.64 48.12 -35.82
C ALA A 68 37.49 47.47 -34.43
N MET A 69 38.48 46.68 -33.98
CA MET A 69 38.35 45.89 -32.74
C MET A 69 38.81 46.63 -31.48
N ARG A 70 39.57 47.73 -31.60
CA ARG A 70 40.01 48.54 -30.44
C ARG A 70 38.84 49.28 -29.76
N GLY A 71 37.69 49.39 -30.42
CA GLY A 71 36.49 50.05 -29.89
C GLY A 71 35.62 49.21 -28.95
N GLN A 72 35.94 47.92 -28.70
CA GLN A 72 35.05 46.98 -28.01
C GLN A 72 35.53 46.45 -26.65
N GLY A 73 36.63 46.96 -26.07
CA GLY A 73 37.00 46.67 -24.67
C GLY A 73 37.28 45.20 -24.31
N LEU A 74 37.63 44.35 -25.29
CA LEU A 74 37.69 42.90 -25.15
C LEU A 74 38.89 42.36 -24.33
N ILE A 75 39.90 43.20 -24.07
CA ILE A 75 41.18 42.76 -23.49
C ILE A 75 41.08 42.58 -21.96
N GLU A 76 40.23 43.35 -21.27
CA GLU A 76 40.12 43.32 -19.80
C GLU A 76 39.33 42.09 -19.28
N ASN A 77 38.58 41.38 -20.13
CA ASN A 77 37.80 40.20 -19.74
C ASN A 77 38.56 38.87 -19.78
N LEU A 78 39.78 38.86 -20.32
CA LEU A 78 40.54 37.65 -20.60
C LEU A 78 41.16 37.03 -19.34
N ASP A 79 41.66 37.86 -18.42
CA ASP A 79 42.27 37.40 -17.17
C ASP A 79 41.26 36.81 -16.19
N THR A 80 40.04 37.36 -16.15
CA THR A 80 38.93 36.86 -15.33
C THR A 80 38.44 35.49 -15.81
N LEU A 81 38.41 35.28 -17.14
CA LEU A 81 38.04 34.01 -17.76
C LEU A 81 39.12 32.92 -17.59
N MET A 82 40.39 33.31 -17.55
CA MET A 82 41.50 32.38 -17.32
C MET A 82 41.59 31.90 -15.86
N ALA A 83 41.18 32.71 -14.89
CA ALA A 83 41.07 32.31 -13.49
C ALA A 83 39.97 31.25 -13.28
N GLN A 84 38.80 31.43 -13.88
CA GLN A 84 37.70 30.45 -13.84
C GLN A 84 38.04 29.13 -14.55
N ALA A 85 38.87 29.16 -15.59
CA ALA A 85 39.26 27.97 -16.33
C ALA A 85 40.23 27.04 -15.55
N LYS A 86 41.04 27.57 -14.64
CA LYS A 86 42.03 26.80 -13.86
C LYS A 86 41.45 26.02 -12.69
N GLU A 87 40.30 26.42 -12.16
CA GLU A 87 39.63 25.73 -11.04
C GLU A 87 38.84 24.48 -11.49
N SER A 88 38.63 24.31 -12.80
CA SER A 88 37.76 23.27 -13.39
C SER A 88 38.42 21.91 -13.71
N ARG A 89 39.61 21.61 -13.16
CA ARG A 89 40.47 20.50 -13.62
C ARG A 89 40.53 19.24 -12.74
N SER A 90 39.71 19.12 -11.69
CA SER A 90 39.57 17.87 -10.94
C SER A 90 38.14 17.31 -11.06
N GLY A 91 37.98 16.12 -11.65
CA GLY A 91 36.80 15.26 -11.44
C GLY A 91 35.45 15.75 -11.95
N VAL A 92 35.38 16.58 -12.99
CA VAL A 92 34.10 17.19 -13.41
C VAL A 92 33.21 16.18 -14.16
N MET A 93 32.22 15.61 -13.48
CA MET A 93 31.08 14.95 -14.12
C MET A 93 30.27 16.01 -14.88
N ARG A 94 30.55 16.16 -16.19
CA ARG A 94 29.90 17.17 -17.06
C ARG A 94 28.63 16.66 -17.72
N GLU A 95 28.54 15.35 -17.89
CA GLU A 95 27.42 14.67 -18.53
C GLU A 95 26.96 13.51 -17.66
N VAL A 96 25.66 13.23 -17.73
CA VAL A 96 25.07 12.05 -17.13
C VAL A 96 24.19 11.36 -18.16
N GLU A 97 24.26 10.03 -18.16
CA GLU A 97 23.43 9.17 -19.00
C GLU A 97 22.33 8.55 -18.14
N TRP A 98 21.08 8.71 -18.57
CA TRP A 98 19.93 8.05 -17.96
C TRP A 98 19.00 7.59 -19.09
N ARG A 99 18.46 6.37 -18.99
CA ARG A 99 17.55 5.74 -19.98
C ARG A 99 17.94 5.99 -21.44
N GLY A 100 19.24 5.85 -21.76
CA GLY A 100 19.78 5.99 -23.12
C GLY A 100 19.94 7.41 -23.64
N ARG A 101 19.70 8.44 -22.81
CA ARG A 101 19.90 9.85 -23.17
C ARG A 101 20.98 10.47 -22.29
N ARG A 102 21.95 11.14 -22.93
CA ARG A 102 22.97 11.95 -22.26
C ARG A 102 22.54 13.39 -22.13
N VAL A 103 22.76 13.97 -20.96
CA VAL A 103 22.46 15.37 -20.68
C VAL A 103 23.57 16.02 -19.88
N THR A 104 23.85 17.29 -20.20
CA THR A 104 24.87 18.09 -19.54
C THR A 104 24.40 18.60 -18.18
N ALA A 105 25.22 18.37 -17.15
CA ALA A 105 25.02 18.86 -15.79
C ALA A 105 25.82 20.16 -15.60
N ARG A 106 25.22 21.31 -15.93
CA ARG A 106 25.88 22.63 -15.81
C ARG A 106 26.01 23.11 -14.35
N PRO A 107 24.97 23.07 -13.50
CA PRO A 107 25.08 23.54 -12.12
C PRO A 107 26.08 22.73 -11.31
N GLU A 108 26.97 23.42 -10.60
CA GLU A 108 27.99 22.78 -9.75
C GLU A 108 27.37 21.88 -8.68
N LYS A 109 26.31 22.34 -8.00
CA LYS A 109 25.58 21.53 -7.01
C LYS A 109 25.07 20.20 -7.60
N VAL A 110 24.61 20.21 -8.85
CA VAL A 110 24.15 18.99 -9.53
C VAL A 110 25.34 18.06 -9.82
N ARG A 111 26.47 18.60 -10.28
CA ARG A 111 27.68 17.81 -10.53
C ARG A 111 28.21 17.14 -9.27
N LEU A 112 28.31 17.89 -8.17
CA LEU A 112 28.76 17.37 -6.88
C LEU A 112 27.84 16.25 -6.38
N PHE A 113 26.53 16.46 -6.44
CA PHE A 113 25.54 15.44 -6.07
C PHE A 113 25.66 14.16 -6.93
N LEU A 114 25.83 14.30 -8.24
CA LEU A 114 25.98 13.13 -9.12
C LEU A 114 27.28 12.37 -8.86
N ILE A 115 28.34 13.06 -8.44
CA ILE A 115 29.61 12.43 -8.03
C ILE A 115 29.41 11.66 -6.71
N THR A 116 28.78 12.26 -5.70
CA THR A 116 28.52 11.56 -4.42
C THR A 116 27.63 10.33 -4.60
N LEU A 117 26.72 10.37 -5.57
CA LEU A 117 25.85 9.24 -5.90
C LEU A 117 26.62 8.00 -6.40
N GLN A 118 27.80 8.15 -7.02
CA GLN A 118 28.57 7.03 -7.57
C GLN A 118 29.08 6.05 -6.50
N ASP A 119 29.38 6.55 -5.31
CA ASP A 119 29.85 5.74 -4.18
C ASP A 119 28.78 5.52 -3.11
N LEU A 120 27.55 6.01 -3.34
CA LEU A 120 26.44 5.85 -2.40
C LEU A 120 26.11 4.38 -2.17
N ASP A 121 25.90 3.61 -3.24
CA ASP A 121 25.44 2.22 -3.12
C ASP A 121 26.45 1.36 -2.33
N LYS A 122 27.76 1.65 -2.48
CA LYS A 122 28.83 1.04 -1.65
C LYS A 122 28.73 1.50 -0.20
N SER A 123 28.59 2.81 0.03
CA SER A 123 28.49 3.38 1.37
C SER A 123 27.28 2.82 2.15
N VAL A 124 26.15 2.63 1.47
CA VAL A 124 24.95 2.00 2.04
C VAL A 124 25.15 0.50 2.27
N ALA A 125 25.87 -0.20 1.40
CA ALA A 125 26.20 -1.62 1.58
C ALA A 125 27.14 -1.85 2.78
N ASP A 126 28.15 -1.00 2.95
CA ASP A 126 29.19 -1.10 3.99
C ASP A 126 28.71 -0.66 5.38
N ALA A 127 27.61 0.09 5.46
CA ALA A 127 27.06 0.53 6.73
C ALA A 127 26.53 -0.66 7.58
N ALA A 128 27.00 -0.75 8.82
CA ALA A 128 26.77 -1.88 9.71
C ALA A 128 25.32 -1.99 10.24
N THR A 129 24.63 -0.87 10.41
CA THR A 129 23.28 -0.84 11.01
C THR A 129 22.26 -0.25 10.04
N ALA A 130 21.00 -0.69 10.17
CA ALA A 130 19.91 -0.11 9.39
C ALA A 130 19.78 1.41 9.62
N GLN A 131 20.06 1.89 10.84
CA GLN A 131 20.04 3.32 11.15
C GLN A 131 21.13 4.08 10.39
N ALA A 132 22.36 3.57 10.37
CA ALA A 132 23.44 4.21 9.62
C ALA A 132 23.13 4.30 8.11
N LYS A 133 22.48 3.26 7.55
CA LYS A 133 22.01 3.28 6.16
C LYS A 133 20.96 4.37 5.92
N ILE A 134 20.01 4.52 6.85
CA ILE A 134 18.98 5.57 6.80
C ILE A 134 19.64 6.95 6.84
N ASP A 135 20.59 7.18 7.76
CA ASP A 135 21.27 8.47 7.91
C ASP A 135 22.05 8.86 6.64
N ILE A 136 22.72 7.90 6.00
CA ILE A 136 23.40 8.11 4.69
C ILE A 136 22.39 8.51 3.62
N LEU A 137 21.24 7.81 3.55
CA LEU A 137 20.17 8.12 2.59
C LEU A 137 19.49 9.46 2.88
N GLU A 138 19.40 9.90 4.13
CA GLU A 138 18.87 11.21 4.47
C GLU A 138 19.79 12.34 4.02
N ASN A 139 21.10 12.19 4.23
CA ASN A 139 22.09 13.16 3.77
C ASN A 139 22.04 13.32 2.25
N ILE A 140 22.05 12.21 1.49
CA ILE A 140 21.99 12.29 0.02
C ILE A 140 20.66 12.85 -0.49
N LEU A 141 19.56 12.67 0.24
CA LEU A 141 18.26 13.28 -0.08
C LEU A 141 18.28 14.80 0.13
N MET A 142 19.02 15.31 1.13
CA MET A 142 19.24 16.75 1.30
C MET A 142 20.05 17.31 0.13
N ASP A 143 21.17 16.66 -0.22
CA ASP A 143 21.99 17.05 -1.37
C ASP A 143 21.20 17.05 -2.69
N CYS A 144 20.34 16.05 -2.88
CA CYS A 144 19.47 15.96 -4.05
C CYS A 144 18.47 17.12 -4.12
N LYS A 145 17.89 17.54 -2.98
CA LYS A 145 16.98 18.70 -2.92
C LYS A 145 17.71 19.99 -3.30
N ASP A 146 18.93 20.14 -2.80
CA ASP A 146 19.81 21.27 -3.12
C ASP A 146 20.17 21.32 -4.61
N ALA A 147 20.49 20.17 -5.20
CA ALA A 147 20.75 20.02 -6.63
C ALA A 147 19.51 20.38 -7.48
N ILE A 148 18.32 19.88 -7.10
CA ILE A 148 17.06 20.22 -7.76
C ILE A 148 16.76 21.73 -7.68
N SER A 149 16.98 22.35 -6.51
CA SER A 149 16.78 23.80 -6.35
C SER A 149 17.71 24.59 -7.26
N ALA A 150 19.00 24.25 -7.29
CA ALA A 150 19.99 24.91 -8.13
C ALA A 150 19.61 24.84 -9.62
N LEU A 151 19.14 23.67 -10.08
CA LEU A 151 18.69 23.49 -11.46
C LEU A 151 17.43 24.31 -11.77
N LYS A 152 16.45 24.33 -10.84
CA LYS A 152 15.24 25.14 -10.99
C LYS A 152 15.53 26.64 -11.04
N ASP A 153 16.52 27.11 -10.27
CA ASP A 153 16.91 28.51 -10.28
C ASP A 153 17.64 28.91 -11.57
N GLU A 154 18.48 28.02 -12.12
CA GLU A 154 19.06 28.20 -13.45
C GLU A 154 17.98 28.29 -14.55
N MET A 155 16.96 27.41 -14.48
CA MET A 155 15.82 27.45 -15.40
C MET A 155 14.98 28.72 -15.32
N LYS A 156 14.93 29.37 -14.15
CA LYS A 156 14.27 30.67 -14.00
C LYS A 156 15.11 31.79 -14.60
N ASN A 157 16.43 31.74 -14.41
CA ASN A 157 17.37 32.77 -14.85
C ASN A 157 17.61 32.75 -16.36
N ASP A 158 17.56 31.59 -17.01
CA ASP A 158 17.66 31.48 -18.46
C ASP A 158 16.48 30.67 -19.06
N PRO A 159 15.39 31.34 -19.43
CA PRO A 159 14.21 30.70 -20.02
C PRO A 159 14.48 30.00 -21.36
N LYS A 160 15.57 30.35 -22.07
CA LYS A 160 15.93 29.72 -23.35
C LYS A 160 16.36 28.26 -23.18
N LEU A 161 16.68 27.85 -21.95
CA LEU A 161 16.99 26.46 -21.62
C LEU A 161 15.75 25.55 -21.59
N LYS A 162 14.56 26.14 -21.54
CA LYS A 162 13.28 25.40 -21.55
C LYS A 162 12.82 25.06 -22.97
N THR A 163 13.45 25.62 -24.00
CA THR A 163 13.05 25.41 -25.38
C THR A 163 13.30 23.95 -25.77
N ALA A 164 12.22 23.24 -26.07
CA ALA A 164 12.19 21.85 -26.48
C ALA A 164 12.02 21.76 -28.02
N SER A 165 12.38 20.63 -28.62
CA SER A 165 11.85 20.27 -29.94
C SER A 165 10.43 19.73 -29.77
N GLU A 166 9.57 19.81 -30.80
CA GLU A 166 8.15 19.41 -30.72
C GLU A 166 7.91 17.97 -30.19
N THR A 167 8.93 17.11 -30.24
CA THR A 167 8.86 15.69 -29.87
C THR A 167 9.73 15.31 -28.67
N GLN A 168 10.56 16.19 -28.12
CA GLN A 168 11.45 15.83 -27.00
C GLN A 168 11.57 16.92 -25.95
N ILE A 169 11.48 16.51 -24.68
CA ILE A 169 11.72 17.34 -23.50
C ILE A 169 13.10 18.00 -23.61
N SER A 170 13.20 19.29 -23.27
CA SER A 170 14.49 20.00 -23.28
C SER A 170 15.50 19.31 -22.35
N GLY A 171 16.80 19.38 -22.66
CA GLY A 171 17.83 18.72 -21.87
C GLY A 171 17.75 19.08 -20.37
N VAL A 172 17.49 20.35 -20.05
CA VAL A 172 17.37 20.80 -18.65
C VAL A 172 16.14 20.23 -17.95
N ASN A 173 14.99 20.12 -18.63
CA ASN A 173 13.80 19.46 -18.09
C ASN A 173 14.00 17.94 -17.93
N TYR A 174 14.76 17.32 -18.83
CA TYR A 174 15.14 15.91 -18.72
C TYR A 174 16.03 15.65 -17.50
N LEU A 175 17.04 16.51 -17.28
CA LEU A 175 17.88 16.47 -16.09
C LEU A 175 17.07 16.68 -14.81
N LEU A 176 16.10 17.61 -14.82
CA LEU A 176 15.21 17.82 -13.68
C LEU A 176 14.40 16.55 -13.37
N SER A 177 13.86 15.90 -14.40
CA SER A 177 13.11 14.65 -14.26
C SER A 177 14.00 13.52 -13.73
N TYR A 178 15.25 13.44 -14.19
CA TYR A 178 16.22 12.49 -13.65
C TYR A 178 16.52 12.73 -12.16
N LEU A 179 16.76 13.98 -11.74
CA LEU A 179 17.00 14.30 -10.34
C LEU A 179 15.76 14.02 -9.47
N MET A 180 14.56 14.29 -9.99
CA MET A 180 13.30 13.93 -9.32
C MET A 180 13.14 12.42 -9.17
N TYR A 181 13.46 11.64 -10.22
CA TYR A 181 13.51 10.18 -10.18
C TYR A 181 14.47 9.68 -9.09
N LEU A 182 15.71 10.18 -9.08
CA LEU A 182 16.72 9.81 -8.07
C LEU A 182 16.22 10.12 -6.65
N ARG A 183 15.66 11.32 -6.42
CA ARG A 183 15.07 11.68 -5.12
C ARG A 183 13.99 10.67 -4.69
N LEU A 184 13.09 10.32 -5.59
CA LEU A 184 11.97 9.41 -5.30
C LEU A 184 12.47 7.99 -5.02
N MET A 185 13.38 7.47 -5.85
CA MET A 185 13.98 6.15 -5.64
C MET A 185 14.75 6.06 -4.32
N ARG A 186 15.55 7.07 -3.97
CA ARG A 186 16.25 7.13 -2.67
C ARG A 186 15.29 7.27 -1.49
N THR A 187 14.17 7.96 -1.68
CA THR A 187 13.11 8.05 -0.66
C THR A 187 12.45 6.69 -0.44
N ILE A 188 12.18 5.95 -1.51
CA ILE A 188 11.64 4.58 -1.45
C ILE A 188 12.64 3.65 -0.74
N GLU A 189 13.92 3.72 -1.10
CA GLU A 189 15.00 2.94 -0.47
C GLU A 189 15.08 3.20 1.05
N ARG A 190 15.06 4.47 1.48
CA ARG A 190 15.00 4.85 2.89
C ARG A 190 13.76 4.28 3.59
N ASN A 191 12.60 4.38 2.95
CA ASN A 191 11.35 3.90 3.54
C ASN A 191 11.32 2.35 3.63
N ASN A 192 11.95 1.64 2.70
CA ASN A 192 12.12 0.19 2.80
C ASN A 192 12.98 -0.21 4.01
N LEU A 193 13.99 0.57 4.37
CA LEU A 193 14.77 0.36 5.59
C LEU A 193 13.96 0.64 6.85
N LEU A 194 13.10 1.66 6.84
CA LEU A 194 12.16 1.92 7.95
C LEU A 194 11.15 0.78 8.12
N VAL A 195 10.65 0.24 7.01
CA VAL A 195 9.80 -0.96 7.02
C VAL A 195 10.56 -2.13 7.63
N GLN A 196 11.80 -2.38 7.22
CA GLN A 196 12.61 -3.46 7.77
C GLN A 196 12.83 -3.29 9.29
N GLN A 197 13.19 -2.10 9.75
CA GLN A 197 13.32 -1.81 11.19
C GLN A 197 12.00 -2.06 11.94
N ALA A 198 10.87 -1.63 11.38
CA ALA A 198 9.55 -1.82 11.98
C ALA A 198 9.13 -3.31 12.02
N GLU A 199 9.41 -4.07 10.96
CA GLU A 199 9.19 -5.52 10.90
C GLU A 199 10.04 -6.28 11.93
N GLU A 200 11.34 -5.97 12.01
CA GLU A 200 12.28 -6.55 12.98
C GLU A 200 11.89 -6.21 14.42
N ALA A 201 11.56 -4.95 14.70
CA ALA A 201 11.11 -4.53 16.02
C ALA A 201 9.84 -5.26 16.43
N ARG A 202 8.89 -5.43 15.51
CA ARG A 202 7.65 -6.16 15.81
C ARG A 202 7.89 -7.65 16.04
N ARG A 203 8.75 -8.29 15.23
CA ARG A 203 9.11 -9.71 15.40
C ARG A 203 9.81 -9.95 16.74
N ASN A 204 10.63 -9.01 17.20
CA ASN A 204 11.38 -9.11 18.45
C ASN A 204 10.67 -8.47 19.66
N ASN A 205 9.42 -8.00 19.52
CA ASN A 205 8.69 -7.22 20.53
C ASN A 205 9.47 -6.00 21.09
N GLN A 206 10.32 -5.39 20.26
CA GLN A 206 11.05 -4.18 20.58
C GLN A 206 10.21 -2.92 20.30
N GLN A 207 10.58 -1.82 20.96
CA GLN A 207 9.97 -0.52 20.77
C GLN A 207 10.86 0.37 19.90
N ILE A 208 10.24 1.17 19.06
CA ILE A 208 10.89 2.26 18.32
C ILE A 208 10.36 3.57 18.92
N ASP A 209 11.27 4.46 19.32
CA ASP A 209 10.93 5.74 19.99
C ASP A 209 9.98 5.57 21.19
N GLY A 210 10.17 4.51 21.98
CA GLY A 210 9.36 4.19 23.15
C GLY A 210 7.94 3.70 22.85
N LYS A 211 7.62 3.39 21.59
CA LYS A 211 6.30 2.89 21.15
C LYS A 211 6.43 1.49 20.53
N LYS A 212 5.47 0.62 20.86
CA LYS A 212 5.35 -0.70 20.22
C LYS A 212 4.88 -0.51 18.77
N VAL A 213 5.57 -1.15 17.83
CA VAL A 213 5.20 -1.12 16.41
C VAL A 213 3.93 -1.93 16.18
N ARG A 214 2.92 -1.31 15.57
CA ARG A 214 1.62 -1.94 15.24
C ARG A 214 1.51 -2.16 13.73
N PRO A 215 0.66 -3.10 13.27
CA PRO A 215 0.41 -3.32 11.84
C PRO A 215 0.02 -2.05 11.08
N HIS A 216 -0.75 -1.16 11.72
CA HIS A 216 -1.13 0.13 11.16
C HIS A 216 0.09 1.01 10.80
N ASP A 217 1.16 0.97 11.59
CA ASP A 217 2.35 1.76 11.35
C ASP A 217 3.08 1.27 10.07
N LEU A 218 3.08 -0.05 9.83
CA LEU A 218 3.59 -0.66 8.59
C LEU A 218 2.69 -0.33 7.39
N THR A 219 1.36 -0.39 7.54
CA THR A 219 0.42 0.07 6.50
C THR A 219 0.76 1.49 6.05
N ARG A 220 1.01 2.41 6.99
CA ARG A 220 1.36 3.79 6.69
C ARG A 220 2.69 3.92 5.94
N LEU A 221 3.70 3.14 6.31
CA LEU A 221 4.99 3.14 5.60
C LEU A 221 4.83 2.68 4.14
N TYR A 222 4.08 1.61 3.89
CA TYR A 222 3.79 1.14 2.54
C TYR A 222 2.92 2.10 1.73
N GLU A 223 2.00 2.83 2.36
CA GLU A 223 1.27 3.93 1.71
C GLU A 223 2.20 5.05 1.25
N ILE A 224 3.18 5.43 2.08
CA ILE A 224 4.17 6.44 1.71
C ILE A 224 5.01 5.94 0.53
N ILE A 225 5.44 4.67 0.53
CA ILE A 225 6.16 4.08 -0.61
C ILE A 225 5.31 4.16 -1.88
N LEU A 226 4.04 3.73 -1.82
CA LEU A 226 3.14 3.80 -2.96
C LEU A 226 2.88 5.23 -3.45
N GLN A 227 2.81 6.21 -2.54
CA GLN A 227 2.70 7.62 -2.92
C GLN A 227 3.94 8.08 -3.72
N ASN A 228 5.15 7.67 -3.33
CA ASN A 228 6.36 7.98 -4.10
C ASN A 228 6.33 7.32 -5.49
N TYR A 229 5.80 6.10 -5.62
CA TYR A 229 5.63 5.49 -6.93
C TYR A 229 4.55 6.19 -7.78
N THR A 230 3.48 6.70 -7.18
CA THR A 230 2.51 7.55 -7.90
C THR A 230 3.17 8.83 -8.41
N GLU A 231 4.06 9.46 -7.61
CA GLU A 231 4.89 10.59 -8.09
C GLU A 231 5.84 10.17 -9.23
N LEU A 232 6.38 8.94 -9.20
CA LEU A 232 7.19 8.40 -10.30
C LEU A 232 6.37 8.19 -11.58
N GLN A 233 5.11 7.75 -11.50
CA GLN A 233 4.24 7.63 -12.68
C GLN A 233 3.98 9.00 -13.34
N GLN A 234 3.95 10.06 -12.55
CA GLN A 234 3.69 11.44 -12.99
C GLN A 234 4.99 12.22 -13.28
N LEU A 235 6.09 11.51 -13.53
CA LEU A 235 7.37 12.15 -13.79
C LEU A 235 7.32 12.88 -15.15
N PRO A 236 7.66 14.18 -15.20
CA PRO A 236 7.55 14.96 -16.43
C PRO A 236 8.29 14.35 -17.61
N GLY A 237 7.58 14.12 -18.70
CA GLY A 237 8.12 13.56 -19.92
C GLY A 237 8.24 12.03 -19.95
N PHE A 238 7.67 11.35 -18.96
CA PHE A 238 7.60 9.88 -18.89
C PHE A 238 6.17 9.37 -18.71
N GLU A 239 5.17 10.26 -18.75
CA GLU A 239 3.75 9.91 -18.58
C GLU A 239 3.29 8.93 -19.67
N ASP A 240 3.75 9.14 -20.91
CA ASP A 240 3.37 8.33 -22.08
C ASP A 240 4.42 7.25 -22.44
N ASP A 241 5.51 7.13 -21.69
CA ASP A 241 6.51 6.06 -21.90
C ASP A 241 5.95 4.73 -21.38
N ALA A 242 5.38 3.92 -22.28
CA ALA A 242 4.75 2.64 -21.95
C ALA A 242 5.69 1.65 -21.24
N ALA A 243 6.99 1.66 -21.55
CA ALA A 243 7.96 0.77 -20.90
C ALA A 243 8.23 1.23 -19.47
N TYR A 244 8.43 2.53 -19.27
CA TYR A 244 8.59 3.13 -17.95
C TYR A 244 7.33 2.94 -17.08
N GLN A 245 6.15 3.25 -17.61
CA GLN A 245 4.89 3.10 -16.87
C GLN A 245 4.67 1.65 -16.42
N LYS A 246 4.98 0.68 -17.29
CA LYS A 246 4.89 -0.74 -16.95
C LYS A 246 5.89 -1.14 -15.86
N GLU A 247 7.12 -0.64 -15.93
CA GLU A 247 8.15 -0.86 -14.90
C GLU A 247 7.67 -0.36 -13.53
N ILE A 248 7.16 0.88 -13.47
CA ILE A 248 6.65 1.49 -12.24
C ILE A 248 5.41 0.77 -11.72
N GLU A 249 4.44 0.44 -12.57
CA GLU A 249 3.22 -0.27 -12.16
C GLU A 249 3.53 -1.66 -11.60
N THR A 250 4.53 -2.35 -12.18
CA THR A 250 4.98 -3.65 -11.68
C THR A 250 5.50 -3.55 -10.23
N GLN A 251 6.30 -2.52 -9.93
CA GLN A 251 6.75 -2.24 -8.57
C GLN A 251 5.57 -1.88 -7.65
N MET A 252 4.64 -1.05 -8.11
CA MET A 252 3.47 -0.66 -7.32
C MET A 252 2.60 -1.87 -6.94
N THR A 253 2.40 -2.82 -7.85
CA THR A 253 1.63 -4.04 -7.56
C THR A 253 2.27 -4.85 -6.43
N ALA A 254 3.60 -4.98 -6.41
CA ALA A 254 4.31 -5.63 -5.31
C ALA A 254 4.07 -4.91 -3.98
N TYR A 255 4.23 -3.59 -3.93
CA TYR A 255 3.99 -2.81 -2.71
C TYR A 255 2.52 -2.75 -2.27
N ARG A 256 1.57 -2.87 -3.20
CA ARG A 256 0.14 -3.03 -2.88
C ARG A 256 -0.12 -4.36 -2.17
N ALA A 257 0.61 -5.43 -2.50
CA ALA A 257 0.51 -6.70 -1.79
C ALA A 257 0.85 -6.52 -0.31
N PHE A 258 2.03 -5.96 0.00
CA PHE A 258 2.45 -5.71 1.39
C PHE A 258 1.47 -4.79 2.14
N ARG A 259 0.99 -3.71 1.50
CA ARG A 259 -0.03 -2.84 2.12
C ARG A 259 -1.30 -3.61 2.47
N CYS A 260 -1.81 -4.42 1.54
CA CYS A 260 -3.01 -5.23 1.75
C CYS A 260 -2.83 -6.22 2.91
N TYR A 261 -1.65 -6.84 3.03
CA TYR A 261 -1.34 -7.75 4.13
C TYR A 261 -1.42 -7.07 5.50
N TYR A 262 -0.79 -5.90 5.67
CA TYR A 262 -0.86 -5.20 6.95
C TYR A 262 -2.24 -4.62 7.25
N ILE A 263 -3.03 -4.22 6.23
CA ILE A 263 -4.44 -3.89 6.43
C ILE A 263 -5.23 -5.11 6.93
N ALA A 264 -5.01 -6.30 6.36
CA ALA A 264 -5.66 -7.52 6.82
C ALA A 264 -5.36 -7.80 8.29
N GLN A 265 -4.11 -7.61 8.72
CA GLN A 265 -3.76 -7.76 10.14
C GLN A 265 -4.43 -6.72 11.05
N VAL A 266 -4.57 -5.47 10.60
CA VAL A 266 -5.35 -4.46 11.34
C VAL A 266 -6.81 -4.90 11.46
N LEU A 267 -7.43 -5.36 10.38
CA LEU A 267 -8.82 -5.82 10.37
C LEU A 267 -9.03 -7.05 11.26
N THR A 268 -8.05 -7.96 11.30
CA THR A 268 -8.03 -9.13 12.20
C THR A 268 -8.05 -8.67 13.65
N GLY A 269 -7.19 -7.72 14.03
CA GLY A 269 -7.19 -7.15 15.38
C GLY A 269 -8.45 -6.36 15.74
N LEU A 270 -9.25 -5.96 14.75
CA LEU A 270 -10.57 -5.34 14.91
C LEU A 270 -11.72 -6.35 14.84
N ARG A 271 -11.42 -7.66 14.79
CA ARG A 271 -12.38 -8.77 14.64
C ARG A 271 -13.26 -8.67 13.38
N ARG A 272 -12.79 -7.97 12.34
CA ARG A 272 -13.48 -7.87 11.03
C ARG A 272 -12.97 -8.97 10.10
N PHE A 273 -13.15 -10.23 10.50
CA PHE A 273 -12.51 -11.39 9.88
C PHE A 273 -12.87 -11.59 8.40
N ARG A 274 -14.13 -11.38 8.04
CA ARG A 274 -14.57 -11.45 6.63
C ARG A 274 -13.82 -10.46 5.73
N GLU A 275 -13.60 -9.25 6.21
CA GLU A 275 -12.87 -8.23 5.47
C GLU A 275 -11.37 -8.52 5.45
N ALA A 276 -10.82 -9.04 6.57
CA ALA A 276 -9.44 -9.48 6.65
C ALA A 276 -9.15 -10.57 5.60
N LEU A 277 -10.00 -11.60 5.49
CA LEU A 277 -9.87 -12.65 4.47
C LEU A 277 -9.95 -12.08 3.04
N ALA A 278 -10.89 -11.17 2.78
CA ALA A 278 -10.99 -10.52 1.47
C ALA A 278 -9.70 -9.74 1.13
N MET A 279 -9.10 -9.06 2.10
CA MET A 279 -7.81 -8.37 1.93
C MET A 279 -6.64 -9.34 1.72
N LEU A 280 -6.64 -10.50 2.39
CA LEU A 280 -5.63 -11.56 2.17
C LEU A 280 -5.76 -12.21 0.78
N GLU A 281 -6.97 -12.38 0.25
CA GLU A 281 -7.16 -12.85 -1.13
C GLU A 281 -6.62 -11.85 -2.15
N ARG A 282 -6.93 -10.55 -1.95
CA ARG A 282 -6.38 -9.49 -2.80
C ARG A 282 -4.85 -9.41 -2.70
N CYS A 283 -4.31 -9.59 -1.50
CA CYS A 283 -2.87 -9.68 -1.27
C CYS A 283 -2.24 -10.85 -2.04
N SER A 284 -2.87 -12.04 -2.02
CA SER A 284 -2.44 -13.23 -2.74
C SER A 284 -2.40 -12.99 -4.26
N ALA A 285 -3.44 -12.35 -4.81
CA ALA A 285 -3.49 -12.00 -6.23
C ALA A 285 -2.34 -11.07 -6.64
N TYR A 286 -2.12 -9.97 -5.91
CA TYR A 286 -1.01 -9.06 -6.18
C TYR A 286 0.35 -9.72 -6.02
N THR A 287 0.52 -10.59 -5.03
CA THR A 287 1.77 -11.33 -4.81
C THR A 287 2.04 -12.28 -5.97
N ALA A 288 1.04 -13.05 -6.42
CA ALA A 288 1.17 -13.96 -7.55
C ALA A 288 1.48 -13.21 -8.86
N GLU A 289 0.78 -12.10 -9.12
CA GLU A 289 1.04 -11.23 -10.29
C GLU A 289 2.46 -10.67 -10.26
N SER A 290 2.92 -10.18 -9.10
CA SER A 290 4.25 -9.60 -8.94
C SER A 290 5.36 -10.64 -9.12
N ILE A 291 5.19 -11.85 -8.58
CA ILE A 291 6.17 -12.95 -8.77
C ILE A 291 6.21 -13.43 -10.22
N ALA A 292 5.06 -13.44 -10.92
CA ALA A 292 5.01 -13.80 -12.34
C ALA A 292 5.61 -12.72 -13.25
N SER A 293 5.73 -11.49 -12.76
CA SER A 293 6.32 -10.37 -13.49
C SER A 293 7.86 -10.38 -13.47
N LYS A 294 8.50 -9.69 -14.42
CA LYS A 294 9.96 -9.53 -14.48
C LYS A 294 10.42 -8.41 -13.53
N LEU A 295 10.39 -8.66 -12.23
CA LEU A 295 11.01 -7.78 -11.24
C LEU A 295 12.53 -7.98 -11.23
N ASP A 296 13.29 -6.90 -11.45
CA ASP A 296 14.75 -6.94 -11.42
C ASP A 296 15.32 -6.93 -9.99
N ASP A 297 14.55 -6.43 -9.02
CA ASP A 297 14.94 -6.38 -7.61
C ASP A 297 14.80 -7.76 -6.94
N LYS A 298 15.93 -8.44 -6.81
CA LYS A 298 16.02 -9.76 -6.17
C LYS A 298 15.59 -9.75 -4.70
N GLN A 299 15.85 -8.67 -3.96
CA GLN A 299 15.48 -8.58 -2.55
C GLN A 299 13.97 -8.46 -2.41
N LEU A 300 13.32 -7.68 -3.28
CA LEU A 300 11.87 -7.56 -3.32
C LEU A 300 11.20 -8.89 -3.69
N VAL A 301 11.74 -9.60 -4.68
CA VAL A 301 11.23 -10.94 -5.06
C VAL A 301 11.32 -11.92 -3.89
N GLU A 302 12.43 -11.93 -3.15
CA GLU A 302 12.57 -12.78 -1.96
C GLU A 302 11.55 -12.40 -0.89
N LYS A 303 11.35 -11.10 -0.62
CA LYS A 303 10.32 -10.62 0.31
C LYS A 303 8.91 -11.04 -0.12
N LEU A 304 8.60 -11.03 -1.42
CA LEU A 304 7.30 -11.49 -1.94
C LEU A 304 7.10 -13.00 -1.73
N ASN A 305 8.16 -13.81 -1.87
CA ASN A 305 8.09 -15.24 -1.57
C ASN A 305 7.86 -15.52 -0.09
N VAL A 306 8.45 -14.72 0.80
CA VAL A 306 8.17 -14.78 2.24
C VAL A 306 6.72 -14.35 2.50
N LEU A 307 6.29 -13.22 1.91
CA LEU A 307 4.92 -12.71 2.05
C LEU A 307 3.89 -13.76 1.62
N LYS A 308 4.14 -14.52 0.55
CA LYS A 308 3.25 -15.58 0.10
C LYS A 308 2.96 -16.61 1.21
N LYS A 309 3.99 -17.01 1.97
CA LYS A 309 3.84 -17.94 3.11
C LYS A 309 3.12 -17.27 4.27
N ASP A 310 3.44 -16.01 4.54
CA ASP A 310 2.82 -15.22 5.60
C ASP A 310 1.32 -15.02 5.35
N ILE A 311 0.90 -14.81 4.10
CA ILE A 311 -0.52 -14.73 3.71
C ILE A 311 -1.23 -16.05 4.02
N GLU A 312 -0.64 -17.19 3.66
CA GLU A 312 -1.23 -18.51 3.93
C GLU A 312 -1.36 -18.75 5.45
N SER A 313 -0.32 -18.45 6.23
CA SER A 313 -0.37 -18.52 7.71
C SER A 313 -1.49 -17.64 8.26
N CYS A 314 -1.53 -16.38 7.84
CA CYS A 314 -2.51 -15.41 8.33
C CYS A 314 -3.95 -15.80 7.96
N LYS A 315 -4.18 -16.46 6.80
CA LYS A 315 -5.51 -16.99 6.46
C LYS A 315 -5.97 -18.05 7.46
N PHE A 316 -5.08 -18.95 7.88
CA PHE A 316 -5.41 -19.95 8.90
C PHE A 316 -5.65 -19.32 10.27
N GLU A 317 -4.82 -18.36 10.67
CA GLU A 317 -5.01 -17.60 11.91
C GLU A 317 -6.36 -16.90 11.94
N VAL A 318 -6.69 -16.12 10.92
CA VAL A 318 -7.97 -15.42 10.81
C VAL A 318 -9.16 -16.38 10.82
N HIS A 319 -9.04 -17.53 10.15
CA HIS A 319 -10.10 -18.53 10.15
C HIS A 319 -10.29 -19.15 11.54
N ALA A 320 -9.21 -19.51 12.22
CA ALA A 320 -9.28 -20.03 13.59
C ALA A 320 -9.88 -18.99 14.55
N ASP A 321 -9.41 -17.73 14.50
CA ASP A 321 -9.92 -16.64 15.32
C ASP A 321 -11.42 -16.39 15.06
N SER A 322 -11.89 -16.52 13.82
CA SER A 322 -13.32 -16.36 13.50
C SER A 322 -14.20 -17.44 14.11
N VAL A 323 -13.71 -18.69 14.16
CA VAL A 323 -14.46 -19.81 14.78
C VAL A 323 -14.47 -19.64 16.30
N LEU A 324 -13.35 -19.21 16.89
CA LEU A 324 -13.26 -18.96 18.33
C LEU A 324 -14.12 -17.77 18.77
N GLU A 325 -14.33 -16.75 17.92
CA GLU A 325 -15.27 -15.67 18.22
C GLU A 325 -16.72 -16.13 18.20
N ASP A 326 -17.12 -16.98 17.24
CA ASP A 326 -18.46 -17.56 17.21
C ASP A 326 -18.75 -18.38 18.49
N ASP A 327 -17.73 -19.04 19.05
CA ASP A 327 -17.80 -19.71 20.35
C ASP A 327 -17.83 -18.71 21.54
N GLU A 328 -17.10 -17.58 21.47
CA GLU A 328 -17.09 -16.53 22.50
C GLU A 328 -18.39 -15.71 22.56
N GLU A 329 -19.11 -15.46 21.46
CA GLU A 329 -20.42 -14.79 21.52
C GLU A 329 -21.50 -15.73 22.13
N ASP A 330 -21.41 -17.03 21.85
CA ASP A 330 -22.24 -18.06 22.49
C ASP A 330 -21.87 -18.29 23.96
N GLU A 331 -20.60 -18.07 24.36
CA GLU A 331 -20.12 -18.16 25.74
C GLU A 331 -20.26 -16.84 26.52
N GLU A 332 -20.13 -15.64 25.92
CA GLU A 332 -20.35 -14.36 26.60
C GLU A 332 -21.83 -14.15 26.94
N THR A 333 -22.73 -14.70 26.11
CA THR A 333 -24.16 -14.78 26.43
C THR A 333 -24.52 -15.92 27.39
N LYS A 334 -23.63 -16.90 27.62
CA LYS A 334 -23.84 -17.98 28.60
C LYS A 334 -23.12 -17.77 29.95
N TYR A 335 -22.02 -17.01 30.00
CA TYR A 335 -21.12 -16.96 31.15
C TYR A 335 -20.53 -15.59 31.51
N THR A 336 -20.92 -14.46 30.90
CA THR A 336 -20.48 -13.16 31.44
C THR A 336 -21.24 -12.75 32.68
N SER A 337 -20.52 -12.87 33.80
CA SER A 337 -20.70 -12.23 35.11
C SER A 337 -20.67 -10.68 35.05
N SER A 338 -21.29 -10.06 34.05
CA SER A 338 -21.62 -8.64 34.10
C SER A 338 -22.99 -8.51 34.75
N GLY A 339 -23.05 -7.87 35.93
CA GLY A 339 -24.26 -7.68 36.75
C GLY A 339 -25.35 -6.82 36.11
N LYS A 340 -25.61 -6.96 34.81
CA LYS A 340 -26.84 -6.52 34.17
C LYS A 340 -27.89 -7.62 34.41
N PRO A 341 -28.97 -7.34 35.16
CA PRO A 341 -30.02 -8.32 35.37
C PRO A 341 -30.66 -8.63 34.02
N TYR A 342 -30.35 -9.81 33.49
CA TYR A 342 -31.02 -10.38 32.33
C TYR A 342 -32.51 -10.50 32.66
N LYS A 343 -33.36 -9.85 31.85
CA LYS A 343 -34.81 -9.75 32.07
C LYS A 343 -35.59 -10.78 31.23
N ASP A 344 -35.10 -12.00 31.16
CA ASP A 344 -35.93 -13.06 30.59
C ASP A 344 -36.94 -13.52 31.63
N LYS A 345 -38.20 -13.63 31.21
CA LYS A 345 -39.35 -13.88 32.09
C LYS A 345 -39.73 -15.36 32.12
N LYS A 346 -39.03 -16.21 31.37
CA LYS A 346 -39.31 -17.65 31.31
C LYS A 346 -39.02 -18.32 32.66
N PRO A 347 -39.97 -19.11 33.19
CA PRO A 347 -39.75 -19.87 34.42
C PRO A 347 -38.69 -20.96 34.19
N LEU A 348 -37.96 -21.36 35.25
CA LEU A 348 -36.89 -22.38 35.17
C LEU A 348 -37.33 -23.68 34.47
N VAL A 349 -38.58 -24.10 34.68
CA VAL A 349 -39.15 -25.31 34.05
C VAL A 349 -39.12 -25.30 32.51
N GLU A 350 -39.15 -24.13 31.89
CA GLU A 350 -39.16 -23.98 30.42
C GLU A 350 -37.75 -23.96 29.82
N ARG A 351 -36.70 -24.10 30.63
CA ARG A 351 -35.28 -24.01 30.23
C ARG A 351 -34.37 -25.00 30.98
N LEU A 352 -34.87 -26.20 31.25
CA LEU A 352 -34.14 -27.22 32.03
C LEU A 352 -32.89 -27.76 31.32
N ASP A 353 -32.82 -27.60 30.01
CA ASP A 353 -31.71 -27.94 29.12
C ASP A 353 -30.58 -26.90 29.12
N GLU A 354 -30.79 -25.74 29.77
CA GLU A 354 -29.84 -24.64 29.82
C GLU A 354 -29.33 -24.42 31.25
N TYR A 355 -28.03 -24.65 31.49
CA TYR A 355 -27.40 -24.31 32.77
C TYR A 355 -27.13 -22.80 32.84
N ARG A 356 -27.66 -22.12 33.87
CA ARG A 356 -27.47 -20.69 34.11
C ARG A 356 -27.41 -20.38 35.61
N GLU A 357 -26.53 -19.49 36.04
CA GLU A 357 -26.51 -18.97 37.41
C GLU A 357 -27.64 -17.96 37.64
N ASP A 358 -28.78 -18.44 38.15
CA ASP A 358 -29.95 -17.61 38.42
C ASP A 358 -30.06 -17.25 39.91
N THR A 359 -29.60 -16.04 40.26
CA THR A 359 -29.70 -15.50 41.61
C THR A 359 -31.14 -15.22 42.07
N GLN A 360 -32.12 -15.14 41.16
CA GLN A 360 -33.54 -14.98 41.53
C GLN A 360 -34.11 -16.21 42.22
N VAL A 361 -33.54 -17.39 41.98
CA VAL A 361 -33.93 -18.65 42.64
C VAL A 361 -33.72 -18.58 44.15
N LEU A 362 -32.78 -17.74 44.62
CA LEU A 362 -32.47 -17.54 46.03
C LEU A 362 -33.32 -16.45 46.70
N THR A 363 -34.23 -15.81 45.96
CA THR A 363 -35.08 -14.73 46.47
C THR A 363 -36.39 -15.26 47.05
N LYS A 364 -37.16 -14.38 47.71
CA LYS A 364 -38.48 -14.74 48.29
C LYS A 364 -39.54 -15.09 47.23
N ASN A 365 -39.35 -14.71 45.97
CA ASN A 365 -40.28 -14.93 44.86
C ASN A 365 -39.53 -15.51 43.65
N PRO A 366 -39.10 -16.78 43.69
CA PRO A 366 -38.31 -17.36 42.63
C PRO A 366 -39.18 -17.71 41.41
N ASN A 367 -38.70 -17.41 40.20
CA ASN A 367 -39.40 -17.70 38.94
C ASN A 367 -39.15 -19.15 38.47
N LEU A 368 -39.60 -20.14 39.25
CA LEU A 368 -39.33 -21.56 38.98
C LEU A 368 -40.35 -22.20 38.05
N TYR A 369 -41.62 -21.96 38.34
CA TYR A 369 -42.77 -22.55 37.69
C TYR A 369 -43.97 -21.64 37.93
N LYS A 370 -44.89 -21.54 36.95
CA LYS A 370 -46.11 -20.73 37.10
C LYS A 370 -47.13 -21.47 37.99
N ILE A 371 -47.37 -20.96 39.20
CA ILE A 371 -48.40 -21.48 40.11
C ILE A 371 -49.57 -20.50 40.20
N PRO A 372 -50.83 -20.94 40.02
CA PRO A 372 -51.22 -22.31 39.67
C PRO A 372 -50.86 -22.69 38.23
N PRO A 373 -50.67 -23.99 37.92
CA PRO A 373 -50.47 -24.46 36.55
C PRO A 373 -51.56 -23.91 35.62
N PRO A 374 -51.23 -23.54 34.37
CA PRO A 374 -52.24 -23.16 33.40
C PRO A 374 -53.23 -24.31 33.20
N MET A 375 -54.53 -24.00 33.12
CA MET A 375 -55.53 -25.03 32.85
C MET A 375 -55.43 -25.45 31.39
N GLU A 376 -55.26 -26.75 31.17
CA GLU A 376 -55.24 -27.36 29.84
C GLU A 376 -56.59 -28.02 29.57
N ALA A 377 -57.04 -27.95 28.31
CA ALA A 377 -58.25 -28.64 27.88
C ALA A 377 -57.98 -30.15 27.86
N ILE A 378 -58.51 -30.85 28.85
CA ILE A 378 -58.51 -32.31 28.86
C ILE A 378 -59.69 -32.84 28.03
N PRO A 379 -59.48 -33.87 27.19
CA PRO A 379 -60.58 -34.48 26.46
C PRO A 379 -61.60 -35.03 27.45
N CYS A 380 -62.89 -34.83 27.17
CA CYS A 380 -63.97 -35.37 27.99
C CYS A 380 -63.79 -36.88 28.15
N LYS A 381 -63.90 -37.38 29.39
CA LYS A 381 -63.88 -38.81 29.69
C LYS A 381 -64.83 -39.53 28.72
N PRO A 382 -64.37 -40.53 27.96
CA PRO A 382 -65.23 -41.27 27.05
C PRO A 382 -66.44 -41.81 27.80
N LEU A 383 -67.62 -41.74 27.18
CA LEU A 383 -68.82 -42.35 27.74
C LEU A 383 -68.59 -43.86 27.83
N PHE A 384 -68.47 -44.36 29.06
CA PHE A 384 -68.36 -45.78 29.35
C PHE A 384 -69.67 -46.22 30.01
N PHE A 385 -70.46 -47.00 29.28
CA PHE A 385 -71.70 -47.57 29.79
C PHE A 385 -71.41 -48.93 30.41
N ASP A 386 -71.88 -49.14 31.64
CA ASP A 386 -71.88 -50.47 32.24
C ASP A 386 -73.01 -51.30 31.63
N LEU A 387 -72.69 -51.98 30.52
CA LEU A 387 -73.62 -52.89 29.86
C LEU A 387 -73.80 -54.19 30.64
N ALA A 388 -72.88 -54.56 31.54
CA ALA A 388 -72.97 -55.79 32.31
C ALA A 388 -74.17 -55.74 33.28
N CYS A 389 -74.48 -54.56 33.80
CA CYS A 389 -75.68 -54.32 34.61
C CYS A 389 -76.98 -54.72 33.89
N ASN A 390 -77.07 -54.56 32.57
CA ASN A 390 -78.25 -54.98 31.79
C ASN A 390 -78.44 -56.49 31.76
N PHE A 391 -77.38 -57.27 32.02
CA PHE A 391 -77.42 -58.73 32.03
C PHE A 391 -77.57 -59.32 33.44
N VAL A 392 -77.75 -58.47 34.46
CA VAL A 392 -78.11 -58.92 35.80
C VAL A 392 -79.61 -59.24 35.82
N GLU A 393 -79.94 -60.42 35.34
CA GLU A 393 -81.29 -60.97 35.38
C GLU A 393 -81.40 -62.02 36.49
N PHE A 394 -82.58 -62.17 37.07
CA PHE A 394 -82.82 -63.30 37.96
C PHE A 394 -82.70 -64.61 37.17
N PRO A 395 -82.11 -65.66 37.76
CA PRO A 395 -82.15 -66.97 37.14
C PRO A 395 -83.62 -67.39 36.99
N SER A 396 -83.92 -68.22 35.97
CA SER A 396 -85.25 -68.81 35.85
C SER A 396 -85.62 -69.51 37.16
N LEU A 397 -86.77 -69.13 37.73
CA LEU A 397 -87.29 -69.70 38.96
C LEU A 397 -88.33 -70.80 38.68
N ASP A 398 -88.51 -71.22 37.42
CA ASP A 398 -89.52 -72.21 36.99
C ASP A 398 -89.42 -73.52 37.80
N ASP A 399 -88.21 -73.93 38.20
CA ASP A 399 -87.94 -75.11 39.04
C ASP A 399 -88.30 -74.92 40.52
N LYS A 400 -88.36 -73.67 41.00
CA LYS A 400 -88.66 -73.32 42.40
C LYS A 400 -90.11 -72.91 42.63
N THR A 401 -90.79 -72.42 41.59
CA THR A 401 -92.20 -72.00 41.63
C THR A 401 -93.15 -73.11 41.16
N GLY A 402 -92.63 -74.27 40.74
CA GLY A 402 -93.41 -75.38 40.18
C GLY A 402 -94.04 -75.04 38.83
N ALA A 403 -93.58 -73.96 38.18
CA ALA A 403 -94.14 -73.47 36.92
C ALA A 403 -93.62 -74.21 35.68
N ALA A 404 -92.55 -75.00 35.81
CA ALA A 404 -92.11 -75.93 34.78
C ALA A 404 -93.20 -77.00 34.44
N ASP A 405 -94.04 -77.35 35.41
CA ASP A 405 -95.15 -78.32 35.25
C ASP A 405 -96.48 -77.68 34.85
N SER A 406 -96.61 -76.34 34.85
CA SER A 406 -97.86 -75.63 34.55
C SER A 406 -97.90 -74.93 33.18
N LYS A 407 -96.88 -75.10 32.33
CA LYS A 407 -96.93 -74.77 30.88
C LYS A 407 -97.75 -75.78 30.04
N LYS A 408 -98.78 -76.39 30.64
CA LYS A 408 -99.93 -77.00 29.96
C LYS A 408 -101.22 -76.38 30.52
N GLY A 409 -101.58 -75.19 30.04
CA GLY A 409 -102.93 -74.66 30.29
C GLY A 409 -103.08 -73.16 30.08
N GLY A 410 -103.68 -72.81 28.94
CA GLY A 410 -104.71 -71.77 28.92
C GLY A 410 -104.25 -70.31 28.90
N ALA A 411 -104.39 -69.70 27.73
CA ALA A 411 -104.36 -68.27 27.49
C ALA A 411 -105.46 -67.48 28.23
N GLY A 412 -105.22 -66.19 28.47
CA GLY A 412 -106.18 -65.18 28.92
C GLY A 412 -105.46 -63.91 29.39
N ILE A 413 -105.03 -63.01 28.50
CA ILE A 413 -105.73 -61.78 28.10
C ILE A 413 -106.30 -61.01 29.30
N THR A 414 -105.70 -59.85 29.66
CA THR A 414 -106.39 -58.54 29.88
C THR A 414 -105.46 -57.47 30.49
N GLY A 415 -105.51 -56.24 29.95
CA GLY A 415 -105.21 -54.98 30.66
C GLY A 415 -103.79 -54.44 30.46
N LEU A 416 -103.46 -53.66 29.42
CA LEU A 416 -103.91 -52.29 29.11
C LEU A 416 -103.83 -51.30 30.30
N VAL A 417 -102.89 -50.35 30.15
CA VAL A 417 -103.05 -48.89 30.38
C VAL A 417 -102.70 -48.30 31.75
N LYS A 418 -102.16 -47.08 31.63
CA LYS A 418 -101.99 -45.98 32.59
C LYS A 418 -100.76 -46.13 33.49
N GLY A 419 -99.88 -45.15 33.55
CA GLY A 419 -100.11 -43.72 33.44
C GLY A 419 -99.21 -43.09 34.51
N PHE A 420 -98.46 -42.05 34.17
CA PHE A 420 -98.90 -40.68 34.41
C PHE A 420 -98.47 -40.20 35.81
N LEU A 421 -97.68 -39.12 35.78
CA LEU A 421 -97.56 -38.04 36.77
C LEU A 421 -96.50 -38.14 37.90
N GLY A 422 -95.78 -37.02 38.08
CA GLY A 422 -95.11 -36.65 39.33
C GLY A 422 -93.70 -36.09 39.14
N TRP A 423 -93.49 -34.96 38.44
CA TRP A 423 -93.66 -33.57 38.90
C TRP A 423 -92.53 -33.04 39.83
N GLY A 424 -91.77 -32.08 39.29
CA GLY A 424 -91.17 -30.94 40.01
C GLY A 424 -89.80 -31.18 40.65
N LYS A 425 -88.91 -30.20 40.79
CA LYS A 425 -89.03 -28.74 40.59
C LYS A 425 -87.59 -28.17 40.58
N SER A 426 -87.47 -27.00 39.96
CA SER A 426 -86.29 -26.13 39.87
C SER A 426 -85.69 -25.76 41.24
N ASP A 427 -84.42 -25.34 41.24
CA ASP A 427 -84.10 -23.92 41.30
C ASP A 427 -82.61 -23.62 41.09
N LYS A 428 -82.40 -22.63 40.22
CA LYS A 428 -81.32 -21.63 40.11
C LYS A 428 -79.86 -22.07 39.99
#